data_AF-A0A672NR67-F1
#
_entry.id   AF-A0A672NR67-F1
#
_cell.length_a   1.000
_cell.length_b   1.000
_cell.length_c   1.000
_cell.angle_alpha   90.00
_cell.angle_beta   90.00
_cell.angle_gamma   90.00
#
_symmetry.space_group_name_H-M   'P 1'
#
loop_
_entity.id
_entity.type
_entity.pdbx_description
1 polymer ?
#
loop_
_entity_poly.entity_id
_entity_poly.type
_entity_poly.pdbx_seq_one_letter_code
_entity_poly.pdbx_strand_id
1 'polypeptide(L)'
;NLPFEPLFFRVHGKSIYTSSMLDVGKWPVFALLPPEELRLIRQACVFGSAANEAIYFTVNDEVFALGTNCSGCLGLGDTQSTIEPRRIDILCGKKIVSLSYGTGPHVVIATVYAWGYNNSGQVGSGSTANQPTPRRVSSCLQNKVVVNIACGQLCSMAVLDNGETYGWGYNCNGQLGLGNNGNQQTPCRIAALQGINIVQVACGYAHTLALTDEGFVYSWGANSYGQLGTGNKSNQAVPTLINMDKERIVEVAACHTSHTSAAKTQSGQVLMWGQCRGQAVAYPHLTHFTSTDDVFACFATPAVTWHLLSVDGDDYLTVAQSLKREFDSTEISDLKFLVDGKCIHVHKALLKIRCEHFRALLNETDEETIEIHQFSYLVYRAFLEYLYTDTINLPPEDAIGLLDLATYYRESRLKRLCQETIKRGITEENAITLLSAAVKYEARDLEEFCFKFCVNHLTAVTQTQAFADMDHDLLKNFISKASRHGAFKS
;
A
#
# COMPACT_ATOMS: atom_id res chain seq x y z
N ASN A 1 -37.18 -9.68 -29.07
CA ASN A 1 -36.14 -10.31 -29.92
C ASN A 1 -35.59 -9.31 -30.92
N LEU A 2 -34.65 -8.49 -30.48
CA LEU A 2 -33.63 -7.82 -31.28
C LEU A 2 -32.39 -7.74 -30.36
N PRO A 3 -31.18 -8.04 -30.86
CA PRO A 3 -29.98 -8.16 -30.04
C PRO A 3 -29.35 -6.78 -29.84
N PHE A 4 -28.87 -6.51 -28.63
CA PHE A 4 -27.92 -5.43 -28.37
C PHE A 4 -26.58 -6.07 -28.07
N GLU A 5 -25.68 -6.02 -29.05
CA GLU A 5 -24.23 -6.10 -28.81
C GLU A 5 -23.76 -4.82 -28.09
N PRO A 6 -22.82 -4.95 -27.16
CA PRO A 6 -21.80 -3.94 -26.95
C PRO A 6 -20.41 -4.50 -27.26
N LEU A 7 -19.64 -3.67 -27.97
CA LEU A 7 -18.27 -3.85 -28.42
C LEU A 7 -17.33 -4.57 -27.45
N PHE A 8 -16.64 -5.58 -27.98
CA PHE A 8 -15.51 -6.26 -27.36
C PHE A 8 -14.28 -5.36 -27.27
N PHE A 9 -13.69 -5.27 -26.08
CA PHE A 9 -12.23 -5.21 -25.94
C PHE A 9 -11.78 -6.43 -25.13
N ARG A 10 -11.04 -7.31 -25.81
CA ARG A 10 -10.40 -8.49 -25.24
C ARG A 10 -9.02 -8.04 -24.76
N VAL A 11 -8.79 -7.97 -23.45
CA VAL A 11 -7.44 -7.84 -22.90
C VAL A 11 -7.12 -9.16 -22.20
N HIS A 12 -6.12 -9.86 -22.73
CA HIS A 12 -5.58 -11.09 -22.16
C HIS A 12 -4.98 -10.83 -20.78
N GLY A 13 -5.13 -11.81 -19.91
CA GLY A 13 -4.72 -11.73 -18.52
C GLY A 13 -3.23 -11.49 -18.33
N LYS A 14 -2.92 -10.69 -17.32
CA LYS A 14 -1.95 -10.97 -16.25
C LYS A 14 -2.21 -9.93 -15.16
N SER A 15 -2.18 -10.37 -13.91
CA SER A 15 -2.29 -9.53 -12.72
C SER A 15 -1.22 -8.43 -12.77
N ILE A 16 -1.65 -7.18 -12.79
CA ILE A 16 -0.79 -6.01 -12.59
C ILE A 16 -1.35 -5.30 -11.36
N TYR A 17 -0.73 -5.54 -10.20
CA TYR A 17 -0.91 -4.68 -9.04
C TYR A 17 -0.22 -3.35 -9.33
N THR A 18 -0.96 -2.40 -9.90
CA THR A 18 -0.58 -0.97 -9.88
C THR A 18 -1.10 -0.35 -8.58
N SER A 19 -0.18 -0.09 -7.66
CA SER A 19 -0.39 0.74 -6.47
C SER A 19 -0.87 2.14 -6.87
N SER A 20 -2.06 2.53 -6.43
CA SER A 20 -2.55 3.90 -6.58
C SER A 20 -2.22 4.72 -5.33
N MET A 21 -1.47 5.81 -5.48
CA MET A 21 -1.54 6.94 -4.56
C MET A 21 -3.02 7.31 -4.39
N LEU A 22 -3.51 7.51 -3.16
CA LEU A 22 -4.94 7.79 -2.92
C LEU A 22 -5.26 9.15 -3.56
N ASP A 23 -5.81 9.11 -4.78
CA ASP A 23 -6.18 10.30 -5.53
C ASP A 23 -7.52 10.84 -4.99
N VAL A 24 -7.44 11.38 -3.76
CA VAL A 24 -8.53 12.08 -3.09
C VAL A 24 -9.11 13.20 -3.94
N GLY A 25 -8.32 13.77 -4.87
CA GLY A 25 -8.75 14.84 -5.78
C GLY A 25 -9.89 14.43 -6.71
N LYS A 26 -10.14 13.13 -6.88
CA LYS A 26 -11.30 12.61 -7.64
C LYS A 26 -12.64 12.83 -6.93
N TRP A 27 -12.64 13.07 -5.62
CA TRP A 27 -13.86 13.30 -4.85
C TRP A 27 -14.17 14.80 -4.82
N PRO A 28 -15.39 15.22 -5.23
CA PRO A 28 -15.76 16.64 -5.29
C PRO A 28 -15.56 17.39 -3.96
N VAL A 29 -15.73 16.71 -2.82
CA VAL A 29 -15.53 17.29 -1.48
C VAL A 29 -14.09 17.76 -1.23
N PHE A 30 -13.10 17.13 -1.88
CA PHE A 30 -11.69 17.51 -1.76
C PHE A 30 -11.20 18.44 -2.88
N ALA A 31 -12.03 18.72 -3.89
CA ALA A 31 -11.62 19.48 -5.09
C ALA A 31 -11.18 20.92 -4.81
N LEU A 32 -11.61 21.49 -3.68
CA LEU A 32 -11.26 22.85 -3.27
C LEU A 32 -10.03 22.91 -2.35
N LEU A 33 -9.46 21.77 -1.95
CA LEU A 33 -8.28 21.76 -1.09
C LEU A 33 -7.00 22.07 -1.87
N PRO A 34 -6.04 22.80 -1.27
CA PRO A 34 -4.75 23.04 -1.88
C PRO A 34 -3.99 21.73 -2.18
N PRO A 35 -3.23 21.64 -3.28
CA PRO A 35 -2.44 20.44 -3.60
C PRO A 35 -1.44 20.03 -2.51
N GLU A 36 -0.96 20.98 -1.71
CA GLU A 36 -0.07 20.72 -0.57
C GLU A 36 -0.80 19.96 0.54
N GLU A 37 -2.06 20.30 0.80
CA GLU A 37 -2.88 19.65 1.81
C GLU A 37 -3.32 18.25 1.37
N LEU A 38 -3.69 18.09 0.10
CA LEU A 38 -4.01 16.78 -0.48
C LEU A 38 -2.87 15.77 -0.32
N ARG A 39 -1.61 16.22 -0.43
CA ARG A 39 -0.42 15.36 -0.24
C ARG A 39 -0.21 14.92 1.21
N LEU A 40 -0.78 15.63 2.17
CA LEU A 40 -0.70 15.25 3.58
C LEU A 40 -1.74 14.17 3.93
N ILE A 41 -2.77 13.97 3.12
CA ILE A 41 -3.85 13.02 3.38
C ILE A 41 -3.31 11.59 3.24
N ARG A 42 -3.32 10.87 4.36
CA ARG A 42 -2.94 9.46 4.45
C ARG A 42 -4.14 8.53 4.30
N GLN A 43 -5.25 8.88 4.95
CA GLN A 43 -6.50 8.13 4.92
C GLN A 43 -7.66 9.11 4.86
N ALA A 44 -8.73 8.75 4.16
CA ALA A 44 -9.93 9.57 4.07
C ALA A 44 -11.19 8.69 4.06
N CYS A 45 -12.22 9.18 4.73
CA CYS A 45 -13.56 8.64 4.69
C CYS A 45 -14.48 9.73 4.13
N VAL A 46 -15.02 9.51 2.94
CA VAL A 46 -16.09 10.34 2.38
C VAL A 46 -17.42 9.63 2.65
N PHE A 47 -18.37 10.34 3.26
CA PHE A 47 -19.62 9.79 3.72
C PHE A 47 -20.81 10.71 3.44
N GLY A 48 -22.00 10.27 3.86
CA GLY A 48 -23.28 10.94 3.65
C GLY A 48 -23.92 10.59 2.30
N SER A 49 -25.21 10.89 2.18
CA SER A 49 -26.06 10.43 1.06
C SER A 49 -25.66 10.99 -0.31
N ALA A 50 -24.86 12.05 -0.32
CA ALA A 50 -24.38 12.72 -1.53
C ALA A 50 -22.84 12.83 -1.58
N ALA A 51 -22.13 12.09 -0.72
CA ALA A 51 -20.66 12.17 -0.60
C ALA A 51 -20.15 13.60 -0.32
N ASN A 52 -20.88 14.34 0.51
CA ASN A 52 -20.64 15.75 0.80
C ASN A 52 -19.99 15.95 2.18
N GLU A 53 -19.64 14.88 2.88
CA GLU A 53 -19.05 14.87 4.20
C GLU A 53 -17.75 14.09 4.13
N ALA A 54 -16.68 14.59 4.74
CA ALA A 54 -15.39 13.93 4.74
C ALA A 54 -14.70 14.07 6.10
N ILE A 55 -14.08 12.98 6.55
CA ILE A 55 -13.10 12.96 7.63
C ILE A 55 -11.82 12.40 7.04
N TYR A 56 -10.69 13.08 7.23
CA TYR A 56 -9.40 12.60 6.75
C TYR A 56 -8.31 12.73 7.80
N PHE A 57 -7.30 11.90 7.65
CA PHE A 57 -6.17 11.74 8.53
C PHE A 57 -4.92 12.14 7.79
N THR A 58 -4.08 12.96 8.41
CA THR A 58 -2.81 13.37 7.80
C THR A 58 -1.68 12.42 8.18
N VAL A 59 -0.57 12.50 7.44
CA VAL A 59 0.70 11.84 7.77
C VAL A 59 1.25 12.23 9.16
N ASN A 60 0.77 13.34 9.73
CA ASN A 60 1.17 13.84 11.05
C ASN A 60 0.22 13.40 12.17
N ASP A 61 -0.65 12.40 11.93
CA ASP A 61 -1.69 11.93 12.86
C ASP A 61 -2.69 13.03 13.29
N GLU A 62 -2.88 14.07 12.47
CA GLU A 62 -3.95 15.06 12.64
C GLU A 62 -5.23 14.61 11.93
N VAL A 63 -6.37 14.99 12.50
CA VAL A 63 -7.69 14.60 11.98
C VAL A 63 -8.48 15.85 11.65
N PHE A 64 -9.00 15.90 10.42
CA PHE A 64 -9.78 17.01 9.91
C PHE A 64 -11.13 16.52 9.37
N ALA A 65 -12.12 17.41 9.41
CA ALA A 65 -13.41 17.18 8.79
C ALA A 65 -13.89 18.39 8.01
N LEU A 66 -14.60 18.11 6.93
CA LEU A 66 -15.31 19.11 6.13
C LEU A 66 -16.60 18.53 5.57
N GLY A 67 -17.51 19.41 5.18
CA GLY A 67 -18.75 19.07 4.52
C GLY A 67 -20.01 19.50 5.26
N THR A 68 -21.09 18.76 5.01
CA THR A 68 -22.38 18.98 5.67
C THR A 68 -22.35 18.50 7.13
N ASN A 69 -22.88 19.30 8.07
CA ASN A 69 -22.81 18.99 9.50
C ASN A 69 -24.15 19.11 10.24
N CYS A 70 -25.29 18.97 9.56
CA CYS A 70 -26.61 19.25 10.14
C CYS A 70 -26.95 18.41 11.39
N SER A 71 -26.29 17.26 11.58
CA SER A 71 -26.47 16.38 12.74
C SER A 71 -25.26 16.34 13.69
N GLY A 72 -24.26 17.20 13.49
CA GLY A 72 -23.00 17.15 14.24
C GLY A 72 -22.11 15.97 13.83
N CYS A 73 -22.30 15.41 12.64
CA CYS A 73 -21.61 14.23 12.12
C CYS A 73 -20.12 14.48 11.81
N LEU A 74 -19.70 15.74 11.64
CA LEU A 74 -18.28 16.08 11.47
C LEU A 74 -17.50 16.04 12.79
N GLY A 75 -18.17 15.97 13.95
CA GLY A 75 -17.47 15.86 15.24
C GLY A 75 -16.80 17.16 15.73
N LEU A 76 -17.22 18.31 15.19
CA LEU A 76 -16.61 19.62 15.43
C LEU A 76 -17.15 20.34 16.68
N GLY A 77 -18.13 19.76 17.37
CA GLY A 77 -18.78 20.35 18.54
C GLY A 77 -19.91 21.33 18.25
N ASP A 78 -20.28 21.47 16.97
CA ASP A 78 -21.42 22.24 16.49
C ASP A 78 -22.14 21.47 15.37
N THR A 79 -23.17 22.10 14.79
CA THR A 79 -23.92 21.58 13.64
C THR A 79 -23.74 22.47 12.39
N GLN A 80 -22.66 23.24 12.31
CA GLN A 80 -22.38 24.14 11.20
C GLN A 80 -21.59 23.40 10.13
N SER A 81 -22.12 23.37 8.90
CA SER A 81 -21.42 22.86 7.74
C SER A 81 -20.22 23.75 7.42
N THR A 82 -19.15 23.15 6.89
CA THR A 82 -17.90 23.85 6.55
C THR A 82 -17.33 23.33 5.24
N ILE A 83 -16.80 24.23 4.41
CA ILE A 83 -16.02 23.84 3.21
C ILE A 83 -14.51 23.89 3.50
N GLU A 84 -14.10 24.69 4.47
CA GLU A 84 -12.74 24.71 4.98
C GLU A 84 -12.56 23.57 5.99
N PRO A 85 -11.51 22.76 5.88
CA PRO A 85 -11.24 21.72 6.85
C PRO A 85 -11.09 22.27 8.26
N ARG A 86 -11.80 21.66 9.20
CA ARG A 86 -11.70 21.97 10.62
C ARG A 86 -11.13 20.79 11.37
N ARG A 87 -10.21 21.07 12.28
CA ARG A 87 -9.51 20.04 13.06
C ARG A 87 -10.40 19.43 14.13
N ILE A 88 -10.31 18.11 14.31
CA ILE A 88 -10.98 17.36 15.37
C ILE A 88 -9.95 17.02 16.47
N ASP A 89 -9.71 17.96 17.38
CA ASP A 89 -8.61 17.88 18.35
C ASP A 89 -8.62 16.60 19.21
N ILE A 90 -9.82 16.08 19.54
CA ILE A 90 -9.96 14.92 20.42
C ILE A 90 -9.48 13.60 19.79
N LEU A 91 -9.39 13.55 18.45
CA LEU A 91 -8.95 12.37 17.69
C LEU A 91 -7.48 12.46 17.26
N CYS A 92 -6.86 13.63 17.28
CA CYS A 92 -5.45 13.82 16.92
C CYS A 92 -4.53 12.98 17.81
N GLY A 93 -3.55 12.30 17.20
CA GLY A 93 -2.58 11.44 17.89
C GLY A 93 -3.15 10.13 18.46
N LYS A 94 -4.42 9.81 18.22
CA LYS A 94 -5.07 8.56 18.71
C LYS A 94 -4.83 7.33 17.84
N LYS A 95 -4.07 7.46 16.74
CA LYS A 95 -3.76 6.37 15.77
C LYS A 95 -4.99 5.54 15.43
N ILE A 96 -5.94 6.17 14.74
CA ILE A 96 -7.22 5.54 14.39
C ILE A 96 -7.00 4.40 13.39
N VAL A 97 -7.44 3.19 13.77
CA VAL A 97 -7.26 1.98 12.96
C VAL A 97 -8.47 1.71 12.06
N SER A 98 -9.68 2.08 12.49
CA SER A 98 -10.91 1.84 11.74
C SER A 98 -11.98 2.87 12.09
N LEU A 99 -12.76 3.25 11.08
CA LEU A 99 -13.87 4.19 11.13
C LEU A 99 -15.03 3.62 10.30
N SER A 100 -16.25 3.71 10.81
CA SER A 100 -17.47 3.33 10.10
C SER A 100 -18.56 4.38 10.30
N TYR A 101 -19.46 4.52 9.31
CA TYR A 101 -20.52 5.53 9.34
C TYR A 101 -21.86 4.98 8.85
N GLY A 102 -22.95 5.56 9.36
CA GLY A 102 -24.32 5.22 8.97
C GLY A 102 -25.06 6.32 8.20
N THR A 103 -26.27 6.01 7.72
CA THR A 103 -27.06 6.91 6.85
C THR A 103 -27.72 8.08 7.58
N GLY A 104 -28.18 7.89 8.82
CA GLY A 104 -28.57 9.03 9.65
C GLY A 104 -27.30 9.53 10.31
N PRO A 105 -26.52 10.42 9.68
CA PRO A 105 -25.06 10.39 9.68
C PRO A 105 -24.48 10.33 11.10
N HIS A 106 -24.01 9.14 11.48
CA HIS A 106 -23.28 8.88 12.71
C HIS A 106 -21.98 8.18 12.37
N VAL A 107 -20.94 8.46 13.16
CA VAL A 107 -19.61 7.90 12.96
C VAL A 107 -19.23 7.12 14.21
N VAL A 108 -18.66 5.94 14.02
CA VAL A 108 -18.06 5.12 15.06
C VAL A 108 -16.61 4.85 14.68
N ILE A 109 -15.73 4.90 15.66
CA ILE A 109 -14.31 4.62 15.53
C ILE A 109 -13.93 3.48 16.48
N ALA A 110 -13.04 2.58 16.03
CA ALA A 110 -12.63 1.38 16.76
C ALA A 110 -11.95 1.66 18.12
N THR A 111 -11.37 2.86 18.33
CA THR A 111 -10.93 3.33 19.66
C THR A 111 -12.11 3.67 20.60
N VAL A 112 -13.32 3.23 20.26
CA VAL A 112 -14.56 3.29 21.04
C VAL A 112 -15.07 4.73 21.17
N TYR A 113 -14.93 5.54 20.11
CA TYR A 113 -15.56 6.86 20.03
C TYR A 113 -16.73 6.81 19.04
N ALA A 114 -17.83 7.47 19.38
CA ALA A 114 -18.96 7.63 18.49
C ALA A 114 -19.60 9.02 18.64
N TRP A 115 -20.16 9.54 17.55
CA TRP A 115 -20.84 10.84 17.51
C TRP A 115 -21.74 10.98 16.27
N GLY A 116 -22.43 12.11 16.18
CA GLY A 116 -23.38 12.47 15.13
C GLY A 116 -24.82 12.25 15.55
N TYR A 117 -25.64 11.85 14.58
CA TYR A 117 -27.07 11.61 14.74
C TYR A 117 -27.33 10.41 15.68
N ASN A 118 -28.28 10.55 16.60
CA ASN A 118 -28.45 9.59 17.69
C ASN A 118 -29.92 9.29 18.05
N ASN A 119 -30.89 9.64 17.20
CA ASN A 119 -32.32 9.51 17.52
C ASN A 119 -32.77 8.07 17.85
N SER A 120 -32.00 7.05 17.45
CA SER A 120 -32.26 5.64 17.76
C SER A 120 -31.29 5.05 18.79
N GLY A 121 -30.37 5.85 19.35
CA GLY A 121 -29.35 5.40 20.29
C GLY A 121 -28.09 4.82 19.64
N GLN A 122 -27.88 5.01 18.33
CA GLN A 122 -26.75 4.45 17.56
C GLN A 122 -25.36 4.94 17.95
N VAL A 123 -25.27 6.02 18.75
CA VAL A 123 -24.00 6.47 19.35
C VAL A 123 -23.64 5.63 20.59
N GLY A 124 -24.60 4.92 21.19
CA GLY A 124 -24.35 4.01 22.31
C GLY A 124 -24.04 4.73 23.63
N SER A 125 -24.55 5.95 23.80
CA SER A 125 -24.31 6.83 24.95
C SER A 125 -25.30 6.63 26.11
N GLY A 126 -26.32 5.79 25.95
CA GLY A 126 -27.45 5.69 26.89
C GLY A 126 -28.46 6.83 26.77
N SER A 127 -28.41 7.58 25.66
CA SER A 127 -29.32 8.67 25.32
C SER A 127 -29.66 8.62 23.83
N THR A 128 -30.74 9.30 23.43
CA THR A 128 -31.12 9.51 22.03
C THR A 128 -30.79 10.92 21.50
N ALA A 129 -30.14 11.75 22.31
CA ALA A 129 -29.72 13.08 21.90
C ALA A 129 -28.49 13.00 20.99
N ASN A 130 -28.52 13.74 19.87
CA ASN A 130 -27.37 13.87 18.96
C ASN A 130 -26.13 14.33 19.73
N GLN A 131 -24.96 13.82 19.33
CA GLN A 131 -23.68 14.13 19.97
C GLN A 131 -22.79 14.82 18.93
N PRO A 132 -22.57 16.14 18.99
CA PRO A 132 -21.78 16.84 17.97
C PRO A 132 -20.27 16.71 18.17
N THR A 133 -19.82 16.09 19.27
CA THR A 133 -18.41 15.81 19.58
C THR A 133 -18.16 14.31 19.71
N PRO A 134 -16.99 13.80 19.27
CA PRO A 134 -16.58 12.42 19.53
C PRO A 134 -16.61 12.12 21.03
N ARG A 135 -17.43 11.15 21.42
CA ARG A 135 -17.54 10.72 22.81
C ARG A 135 -17.28 9.24 22.92
N ARG A 136 -16.62 8.82 24.00
CA ARG A 136 -16.43 7.39 24.26
C ARG A 136 -17.78 6.70 24.40
N VAL A 137 -17.97 5.60 23.66
CA VAL A 137 -19.13 4.73 23.78
C VAL A 137 -19.18 4.19 25.21
N SER A 138 -20.40 4.04 25.76
CA SER A 138 -20.68 3.79 27.19
C SER A 138 -19.86 2.68 27.86
N SER A 139 -19.95 2.62 29.19
CA SER A 139 -19.13 1.78 30.09
C SER A 139 -19.06 0.29 29.75
N CYS A 140 -20.00 -0.26 28.98
CA CYS A 140 -20.04 -1.68 28.61
C CYS A 140 -18.87 -2.11 27.72
N LEU A 141 -18.27 -1.19 26.96
CA LEU A 141 -17.08 -1.42 26.15
C LEU A 141 -15.81 -0.84 26.78
N GLN A 142 -15.91 -0.34 28.02
CA GLN A 142 -14.77 0.24 28.71
C GLN A 142 -13.74 -0.85 29.05
N ASN A 143 -12.48 -0.60 28.69
CA ASN A 143 -11.33 -1.50 28.87
C ASN A 143 -11.38 -2.78 28.01
N LYS A 144 -12.25 -2.83 27.00
CA LYS A 144 -12.27 -3.89 26.00
C LYS A 144 -11.53 -3.44 24.74
N VAL A 145 -10.84 -4.36 24.08
CA VAL A 145 -10.15 -4.09 22.81
C VAL A 145 -11.13 -4.39 21.69
N VAL A 146 -11.58 -3.35 21.01
CA VAL A 146 -12.44 -3.49 19.83
C VAL A 146 -11.55 -3.63 18.60
N VAL A 147 -11.73 -4.71 17.84
CA VAL A 147 -10.92 -5.05 16.66
C VAL A 147 -11.65 -4.79 15.34
N ASN A 148 -12.98 -4.77 15.35
CA ASN A 148 -13.78 -4.48 14.16
C ASN A 148 -15.05 -3.71 14.54
N ILE A 149 -15.49 -2.80 13.68
CA ILE A 149 -16.72 -2.01 13.85
C ILE A 149 -17.46 -1.91 12.52
N ALA A 150 -18.79 -1.82 12.60
CA ALA A 150 -19.63 -1.57 11.44
C ALA A 150 -20.85 -0.75 11.81
N CYS A 151 -21.20 0.21 10.94
CA CYS A 151 -22.40 1.02 11.06
C CYS A 151 -23.41 0.61 9.97
N GLY A 152 -24.65 0.32 10.39
CA GLY A 152 -25.80 0.23 9.49
C GLY A 152 -26.47 1.61 9.33
N GLN A 153 -27.69 1.64 8.80
CA GLN A 153 -28.40 2.91 8.59
C GLN A 153 -28.55 3.74 9.88
N LEU A 154 -28.97 3.09 10.98
CA LEU A 154 -29.25 3.69 12.30
C LEU A 154 -28.83 2.76 13.44
N CYS A 155 -27.89 1.85 13.19
CA CYS A 155 -27.35 0.93 14.19
C CYS A 155 -25.82 0.85 14.07
N SER A 156 -25.21 0.30 15.11
CA SER A 156 -23.77 0.16 15.23
C SER A 156 -23.44 -1.20 15.81
N MET A 157 -22.35 -1.79 15.34
CA MET A 157 -21.83 -3.08 15.74
C MET A 157 -20.35 -2.94 16.11
N ALA A 158 -19.92 -3.73 17.08
CA ALA A 158 -18.52 -3.86 17.45
C ALA A 158 -18.17 -5.32 17.76
N VAL A 159 -16.95 -5.71 17.37
CA VAL A 159 -16.35 -7.02 17.65
C VAL A 159 -15.12 -6.78 18.51
N LEU A 160 -15.00 -7.57 19.58
CA LEU A 160 -13.87 -7.54 20.48
C LEU A 160 -12.76 -8.50 20.02
N ASP A 161 -11.55 -8.30 20.54
CA ASP A 161 -10.39 -9.17 20.31
C ASP A 161 -10.61 -10.65 20.70
N ASN A 162 -11.53 -10.90 21.64
CA ASN A 162 -11.96 -12.24 22.04
C ASN A 162 -13.13 -12.81 21.21
N GLY A 163 -13.53 -12.13 20.13
CA GLY A 163 -14.61 -12.54 19.24
C GLY A 163 -16.02 -12.18 19.70
N GLU A 164 -16.20 -11.61 20.90
CA GLU A 164 -17.53 -11.18 21.36
C GLU A 164 -18.08 -10.04 20.50
N THR A 165 -19.35 -10.15 20.11
CA THR A 165 -20.02 -9.14 19.29
C THR A 165 -21.09 -8.37 20.07
N TYR A 166 -21.13 -7.06 19.87
CA TYR A 166 -22.04 -6.11 20.49
C TYR A 166 -22.79 -5.31 19.44
N GLY A 167 -24.08 -5.06 19.67
CA GLY A 167 -24.93 -4.24 18.81
C GLY A 167 -25.75 -3.20 19.59
N TRP A 168 -25.95 -2.03 19.00
CA TRP A 168 -26.81 -0.97 19.54
C TRP A 168 -27.43 -0.07 18.46
N GLY A 169 -28.42 0.72 18.83
CA GLY A 169 -29.19 1.61 17.95
C GLY A 169 -30.56 1.04 17.57
N TYR A 170 -30.96 1.31 16.33
CA TYR A 170 -32.24 0.93 15.75
C TYR A 170 -32.36 -0.59 15.51
N ASN A 171 -33.48 -1.20 15.87
CA ASN A 171 -33.68 -2.65 15.84
C ASN A 171 -35.05 -3.11 15.32
N CYS A 172 -35.85 -2.26 14.67
CA CYS A 172 -37.22 -2.67 14.30
C CYS A 172 -37.29 -3.87 13.33
N ASN A 173 -36.20 -4.19 12.62
CA ASN A 173 -36.12 -5.37 11.74
C ASN A 173 -35.30 -6.53 12.35
N GLY A 174 -34.90 -6.43 13.61
CA GLY A 174 -34.05 -7.42 14.28
C GLY A 174 -32.57 -7.32 13.89
N GLN A 175 -32.12 -6.21 13.29
CA GLN A 175 -30.74 -6.03 12.84
C GLN A 175 -29.69 -6.01 13.97
N LEU A 176 -30.10 -5.94 15.24
CA LEU A 176 -29.17 -6.09 16.37
C LEU A 176 -28.90 -7.55 16.75
N GLY A 177 -29.68 -8.52 16.24
CA GLY A 177 -29.44 -9.95 16.50
C GLY A 177 -29.82 -10.40 17.93
N LEU A 178 -30.59 -9.59 18.66
CA LEU A 178 -30.91 -9.80 20.08
C LEU A 178 -32.15 -10.67 20.32
N GLY A 179 -32.73 -11.27 19.27
CA GLY A 179 -33.96 -12.06 19.35
C GLY A 179 -35.22 -11.23 19.62
N ASN A 180 -35.15 -9.92 19.43
CA ASN A 180 -36.27 -8.98 19.59
C ASN A 180 -36.12 -7.81 18.60
N ASN A 181 -37.11 -6.92 18.58
CA ASN A 181 -37.17 -5.77 17.67
C ASN A 181 -37.06 -4.41 18.42
N GLY A 182 -36.59 -4.40 19.67
CA GLY A 182 -36.47 -3.21 20.50
C GLY A 182 -35.12 -2.51 20.32
N ASN A 183 -35.14 -1.18 20.16
CA ASN A 183 -33.92 -0.35 20.05
C ASN A 183 -33.07 -0.45 21.32
N GLN A 184 -31.76 -0.31 21.18
CA GLN A 184 -30.82 -0.33 22.30
C GLN A 184 -30.02 0.97 22.33
N GLN A 185 -30.09 1.71 23.43
CA GLN A 185 -29.35 2.97 23.59
C GLN A 185 -27.90 2.77 24.08
N THR A 186 -27.55 1.55 24.48
CA THR A 186 -26.22 1.14 24.93
C THR A 186 -25.82 -0.16 24.23
N PRO A 187 -24.50 -0.42 24.04
CA PRO A 187 -24.00 -1.67 23.49
C PRO A 187 -24.55 -2.88 24.25
N CYS A 188 -25.22 -3.77 23.53
CA CYS A 188 -25.76 -5.01 24.07
C CYS A 188 -25.04 -6.21 23.42
N ARG A 189 -24.65 -7.21 24.23
CA ARG A 189 -23.97 -8.41 23.72
C ARG A 189 -24.95 -9.29 22.95
N ILE A 190 -24.53 -9.79 21.80
CA ILE A 190 -25.31 -10.74 21.01
C ILE A 190 -25.12 -12.15 21.57
N ALA A 191 -25.99 -12.57 22.49
CA ALA A 191 -25.87 -13.86 23.19
C ALA A 191 -25.93 -15.09 22.25
N ALA A 192 -26.62 -14.97 21.11
CA ALA A 192 -26.71 -16.04 20.12
C ALA A 192 -25.37 -16.41 19.47
N LEU A 193 -24.35 -15.54 19.55
CA LEU A 193 -22.99 -15.79 19.04
C LEU A 193 -22.02 -16.21 20.15
N GLN A 194 -22.51 -16.56 21.34
CA GLN A 194 -21.65 -16.96 22.44
C GLN A 194 -20.87 -18.24 22.09
N GLY A 195 -19.55 -18.18 22.27
CA GLY A 195 -18.65 -19.31 21.96
C GLY A 195 -18.22 -19.37 20.49
N ILE A 196 -18.70 -18.45 19.65
CA ILE A 196 -18.28 -18.31 18.25
C ILE A 196 -17.31 -17.13 18.16
N ASN A 197 -16.13 -17.35 17.60
CA ASN A 197 -15.12 -16.30 17.46
C ASN A 197 -15.37 -15.49 16.19
N ILE A 198 -15.96 -14.30 16.32
CA ILE A 198 -16.22 -13.39 15.21
C ILE A 198 -14.98 -12.55 14.93
N VAL A 199 -14.59 -12.43 13.66
CA VAL A 199 -13.42 -11.65 13.23
C VAL A 199 -13.80 -10.41 12.43
N GLN A 200 -14.98 -10.41 11.80
CA GLN A 200 -15.44 -9.28 10.98
C GLN A 200 -16.96 -9.16 11.07
N VAL A 201 -17.46 -7.92 11.13
CA VAL A 201 -18.88 -7.59 10.94
C VAL A 201 -19.04 -6.58 9.82
N ALA A 202 -20.15 -6.70 9.08
CA ALA A 202 -20.52 -5.74 8.05
C ALA A 202 -22.03 -5.44 8.17
N CYS A 203 -22.41 -4.17 8.04
CA CYS A 203 -23.79 -3.74 8.16
C CYS A 203 -24.32 -3.18 6.84
N GLY A 204 -25.42 -3.75 6.38
CA GLY A 204 -26.21 -3.20 5.29
C GLY A 204 -27.23 -2.17 5.77
N TYR A 205 -28.21 -1.84 4.92
CA TYR A 205 -29.28 -0.89 5.28
C TYR A 205 -29.99 -1.24 6.59
N ALA A 206 -30.48 -2.47 6.70
CA ALA A 206 -31.17 -2.97 7.90
C ALA A 206 -30.86 -4.45 8.17
N HIS A 207 -29.68 -4.91 7.77
CA HIS A 207 -29.20 -6.27 7.99
C HIS A 207 -27.72 -6.26 8.39
N THR A 208 -27.27 -7.36 8.97
CA THR A 208 -25.88 -7.51 9.44
C THR A 208 -25.34 -8.87 9.01
N LEU A 209 -24.07 -8.88 8.63
CA LEU A 209 -23.26 -10.05 8.36
C LEU A 209 -22.16 -10.16 9.41
N ALA A 210 -21.82 -11.38 9.82
CA ALA A 210 -20.67 -11.66 10.66
C ALA A 210 -19.88 -12.84 10.12
N LEU A 211 -18.56 -12.70 10.08
CA LEU A 211 -17.61 -13.73 9.65
C LEU A 211 -16.90 -14.30 10.88
N THR A 212 -16.83 -15.62 10.96
CA THR A 212 -16.07 -16.32 12.01
C THR A 212 -14.62 -16.53 11.58
N ASP A 213 -13.75 -16.77 12.56
CA ASP A 213 -12.37 -17.23 12.33
C ASP A 213 -12.28 -18.60 11.66
N GLU A 214 -13.34 -19.41 11.69
CA GLU A 214 -13.47 -20.66 10.93
C GLU A 214 -13.91 -20.43 9.47
N GLY A 215 -14.31 -19.21 9.11
CA GLY A 215 -14.76 -18.83 7.77
C GLY A 215 -16.24 -19.10 7.49
N PHE A 216 -17.04 -19.25 8.55
CA PHE A 216 -18.50 -19.33 8.46
C PHE A 216 -19.11 -17.93 8.48
N VAL A 217 -20.25 -17.77 7.80
CA VAL A 217 -20.96 -16.49 7.71
C VAL A 217 -22.32 -16.59 8.37
N TYR A 218 -22.59 -15.69 9.30
CA TYR A 218 -23.90 -15.50 9.92
C TYR A 218 -24.55 -14.23 9.38
N SER A 219 -25.87 -14.24 9.23
CA SER A 219 -26.65 -13.08 8.83
C SER A 219 -27.93 -12.93 9.65
N TRP A 220 -28.37 -11.68 9.85
CA TRP A 220 -29.63 -11.36 10.51
C TRP A 220 -30.14 -9.96 10.13
N GLY A 221 -31.37 -9.66 10.51
CA GLY A 221 -32.09 -8.40 10.25
C GLY A 221 -33.15 -8.52 9.15
N ALA A 222 -33.34 -7.43 8.41
CA ALA A 222 -34.28 -7.34 7.30
C ALA A 222 -33.87 -8.26 6.14
N ASN A 223 -34.84 -8.91 5.48
CA ASN A 223 -34.59 -9.88 4.41
C ASN A 223 -35.53 -9.74 3.19
N SER A 224 -36.25 -8.63 3.04
CA SER A 224 -37.25 -8.47 1.98
C SER A 224 -36.74 -8.70 0.55
N TYR A 225 -35.43 -8.52 0.32
CA TYR A 225 -34.76 -8.72 -0.97
C TYR A 225 -33.87 -9.98 -1.00
N GLY A 226 -33.86 -10.79 0.05
CA GLY A 226 -33.00 -11.97 0.16
C GLY A 226 -31.57 -11.66 0.64
N GLN A 227 -31.34 -10.47 1.19
CA GLN A 227 -30.02 -10.00 1.65
C GLN A 227 -29.41 -10.82 2.80
N LEU A 228 -30.16 -11.73 3.41
CA LEU A 228 -29.58 -12.66 4.39
C LEU A 228 -28.95 -13.90 3.74
N GLY A 229 -29.21 -14.19 2.45
CA GLY A 229 -28.63 -15.34 1.77
C GLY A 229 -29.16 -16.70 2.25
N THR A 230 -30.25 -16.71 3.02
CA THR A 230 -30.81 -17.92 3.66
C THR A 230 -31.81 -18.68 2.78
N GLY A 231 -31.90 -18.33 1.50
CA GLY A 231 -32.82 -18.97 0.55
C GLY A 231 -34.28 -18.57 0.67
N ASN A 232 -34.59 -17.61 1.56
CA ASN A 232 -35.93 -17.07 1.76
C ASN A 232 -35.87 -15.54 1.91
N LYS A 233 -37.03 -14.92 2.15
CA LYS A 233 -37.18 -13.45 2.28
C LYS A 233 -37.73 -13.03 3.65
N SER A 234 -37.66 -13.91 4.65
CA SER A 234 -38.15 -13.64 6.00
C SER A 234 -37.07 -12.99 6.85
N ASN A 235 -37.44 -11.93 7.57
CA ASN A 235 -36.56 -11.26 8.52
C ASN A 235 -36.12 -12.23 9.62
N GLN A 236 -34.89 -12.07 10.11
CA GLN A 236 -34.33 -12.89 11.19
C GLN A 236 -33.87 -11.98 12.32
N ALA A 237 -34.45 -12.11 13.52
CA ALA A 237 -34.04 -11.32 14.68
C ALA A 237 -32.85 -11.93 15.44
N VAL A 238 -32.38 -13.09 14.99
CA VAL A 238 -31.22 -13.80 15.55
C VAL A 238 -30.23 -14.15 14.44
N PRO A 239 -28.92 -14.13 14.73
CA PRO A 239 -27.88 -14.61 13.82
C PRO A 239 -28.20 -16.00 13.29
N THR A 240 -28.26 -16.12 11.97
CA THR A 240 -28.55 -17.37 11.26
C THR A 240 -27.38 -17.72 10.36
N LEU A 241 -26.91 -18.97 10.43
CA LEU A 241 -25.83 -19.45 9.58
C LEU A 241 -26.28 -19.49 8.11
N ILE A 242 -25.48 -18.90 7.22
CA ILE A 242 -25.67 -19.00 5.77
C ILE A 242 -25.09 -20.33 5.30
N ASN A 243 -25.89 -21.10 4.55
CA ASN A 243 -25.42 -22.33 3.91
C ASN A 243 -24.65 -21.98 2.64
N MET A 244 -23.35 -21.75 2.78
CA MET A 244 -22.40 -21.57 1.67
C MET A 244 -21.81 -22.92 1.27
N ASP A 245 -21.31 -23.03 0.03
CA ASP A 245 -20.48 -24.18 -0.37
C ASP A 245 -19.32 -24.37 0.62
N LYS A 246 -18.73 -25.58 0.69
CA LYS A 246 -17.72 -25.98 1.71
C LYS A 246 -16.39 -25.20 1.67
N GLU A 247 -16.33 -24.08 0.97
CA GLU A 247 -15.16 -23.24 0.89
C GLU A 247 -15.16 -22.18 2.00
N ARG A 248 -13.98 -21.94 2.58
CA ARG A 248 -13.77 -20.95 3.62
C ARG A 248 -14.00 -19.55 3.08
N ILE A 249 -14.83 -18.76 3.77
CA ILE A 249 -14.96 -17.31 3.51
C ILE A 249 -13.84 -16.56 4.24
N VAL A 250 -13.24 -15.60 3.55
CA VAL A 250 -12.16 -14.76 4.08
C VAL A 250 -12.59 -13.30 4.28
N GLU A 251 -13.72 -12.90 3.68
CA GLU A 251 -14.21 -11.52 3.76
C GLU A 251 -15.73 -11.46 3.56
N VAL A 252 -16.40 -10.60 4.33
CA VAL A 252 -17.81 -10.24 4.14
C VAL A 252 -17.96 -8.73 3.96
N ALA A 253 -18.88 -8.32 3.09
CA ALA A 253 -19.09 -6.92 2.77
C ALA A 253 -20.58 -6.59 2.65
N ALA A 254 -20.98 -5.47 3.25
CA ALA A 254 -22.33 -4.92 3.22
C ALA A 254 -22.26 -3.41 3.40
N CYS A 255 -23.20 -2.67 2.81
CA CYS A 255 -23.20 -1.22 2.87
C CYS A 255 -24.52 -0.66 3.42
N HIS A 256 -24.45 0.31 4.34
CA HIS A 256 -25.58 0.95 5.01
C HIS A 256 -26.59 1.65 4.09
N THR A 257 -26.26 1.92 2.83
CA THR A 257 -27.20 2.44 1.81
C THR A 257 -27.85 1.35 0.97
N SER A 258 -27.41 0.10 1.09
CA SER A 258 -27.76 -0.99 0.19
C SER A 258 -28.38 -2.19 0.89
N HIS A 259 -29.20 -2.92 0.14
CA HIS A 259 -29.72 -4.23 0.48
C HIS A 259 -28.90 -5.36 -0.17
N THR A 260 -27.69 -5.06 -0.64
CA THR A 260 -26.77 -6.04 -1.22
C THR A 260 -25.75 -6.51 -0.19
N SER A 261 -25.42 -7.78 -0.28
CA SER A 261 -24.40 -8.45 0.52
C SER A 261 -23.41 -9.12 -0.41
N ALA A 262 -22.15 -9.17 0.00
CA ALA A 262 -21.10 -9.87 -0.73
C ALA A 262 -20.18 -10.63 0.23
N ALA A 263 -19.52 -11.66 -0.30
CA ALA A 263 -18.47 -12.39 0.40
C ALA A 263 -17.38 -12.84 -0.57
N LYS A 264 -16.16 -12.99 -0.06
CA LYS A 264 -15.02 -13.53 -0.81
C LYS A 264 -14.55 -14.83 -0.20
N THR A 265 -14.35 -15.84 -1.04
CA THR A 265 -13.82 -17.14 -0.64
C THR A 265 -12.28 -17.13 -0.61
N GLN A 266 -11.68 -18.12 0.03
CA GLN A 266 -10.23 -18.28 0.08
C GLN A 266 -9.57 -18.48 -1.29
N SER A 267 -10.26 -19.07 -2.28
CA SER A 267 -9.79 -19.17 -3.67
C SER A 267 -9.93 -17.86 -4.46
N GLY A 268 -10.49 -16.82 -3.84
CA GLY A 268 -10.67 -15.50 -4.45
C GLY A 268 -11.96 -15.33 -5.23
N GLN A 269 -12.91 -16.27 -5.13
CA GLN A 269 -14.24 -16.14 -5.73
C GLN A 269 -15.07 -15.12 -4.95
N VAL A 270 -15.83 -14.28 -5.68
CA VAL A 270 -16.73 -13.29 -5.08
C VAL A 270 -18.17 -13.72 -5.27
N LEU A 271 -18.90 -13.82 -4.15
CA LEU A 271 -20.32 -14.14 -4.08
C LEU A 271 -21.11 -12.86 -3.80
N MET A 272 -22.30 -12.72 -4.39
CA MET A 272 -23.22 -11.61 -4.12
C MET A 272 -24.66 -12.09 -3.95
N TRP A 273 -25.44 -11.42 -3.11
CA TRP A 273 -26.87 -11.67 -2.92
C TRP A 273 -27.61 -10.43 -2.37
N GLY A 274 -28.93 -10.52 -2.24
CA GLY A 274 -29.79 -9.40 -1.89
C GLY A 274 -30.33 -8.66 -3.11
N GLN A 275 -30.42 -7.34 -3.04
CA GLN A 275 -30.99 -6.54 -4.13
C GLN A 275 -29.97 -6.23 -5.23
N CYS A 276 -30.07 -6.93 -6.36
CA CYS A 276 -29.13 -6.81 -7.48
C CYS A 276 -29.83 -6.24 -8.72
N ARG A 277 -29.57 -4.97 -9.10
CA ARG A 277 -30.21 -4.28 -10.25
C ARG A 277 -31.75 -4.40 -10.27
N GLY A 278 -32.37 -4.26 -9.09
CA GLY A 278 -33.82 -4.36 -8.93
C GLY A 278 -34.36 -5.79 -8.80
N GLN A 279 -33.52 -6.82 -8.92
CA GLN A 279 -33.89 -8.21 -8.66
C GLN A 279 -33.53 -8.62 -7.23
N ALA A 280 -34.32 -9.53 -6.65
CA ALA A 280 -34.10 -10.08 -5.32
C ALA A 280 -33.43 -11.46 -5.44
N VAL A 281 -32.21 -11.55 -4.94
CA VAL A 281 -31.34 -12.74 -5.00
C VAL A 281 -31.24 -13.32 -3.59
N ALA A 282 -31.92 -14.44 -3.32
CA ALA A 282 -32.05 -14.98 -1.96
C ALA A 282 -30.97 -15.98 -1.54
N TYR A 283 -30.10 -16.38 -2.48
CA TYR A 283 -28.95 -17.26 -2.24
C TYR A 283 -27.67 -16.54 -2.62
N PRO A 284 -26.51 -16.87 -2.03
CA PRO A 284 -25.21 -16.42 -2.52
C PRO A 284 -25.00 -16.85 -3.97
N HIS A 285 -24.79 -15.90 -4.89
CA HIS A 285 -24.53 -16.19 -6.31
C HIS A 285 -23.09 -15.84 -6.66
N LEU A 286 -22.41 -16.74 -7.38
CA LEU A 286 -21.07 -16.51 -7.90
C LEU A 286 -21.05 -15.40 -8.95
N THR A 287 -20.09 -14.49 -8.80
CA THR A 287 -19.89 -13.35 -9.71
C THR A 287 -18.62 -13.53 -10.54
N HIS A 288 -18.44 -12.64 -11.52
CA HIS A 288 -17.20 -12.52 -12.29
C HIS A 288 -16.18 -11.56 -11.64
N PHE A 289 -16.48 -11.01 -10.46
CA PHE A 289 -15.61 -10.05 -9.79
C PHE A 289 -14.49 -10.74 -9.02
N THR A 290 -13.40 -10.00 -8.82
CA THR A 290 -12.22 -10.43 -8.05
C THR A 290 -12.10 -9.72 -6.70
N SER A 291 -12.83 -8.60 -6.53
CA SER A 291 -12.98 -7.87 -5.26
C SER A 291 -14.45 -7.71 -4.88
N THR A 292 -14.72 -7.66 -3.56
CA THR A 292 -16.05 -7.29 -3.04
C THR A 292 -16.38 -5.82 -3.32
N ASP A 293 -15.37 -4.96 -3.47
CA ASP A 293 -15.54 -3.54 -3.80
C ASP A 293 -16.23 -3.35 -5.15
N ASP A 294 -15.88 -4.18 -6.13
CA ASP A 294 -16.47 -4.14 -7.47
C ASP A 294 -18.00 -4.39 -7.43
N VAL A 295 -18.46 -5.19 -6.46
CA VAL A 295 -19.88 -5.44 -6.24
C VAL A 295 -20.59 -4.14 -5.87
N PHE A 296 -20.07 -3.38 -4.90
CA PHE A 296 -20.72 -2.14 -4.49
C PHE A 296 -20.52 -1.01 -5.51
N ALA A 297 -19.39 -0.98 -6.21
CA ALA A 297 -19.18 -0.05 -7.33
C ALA A 297 -20.21 -0.25 -8.46
N CYS A 298 -20.58 -1.49 -8.75
CA CYS A 298 -21.49 -1.82 -9.86
C CYS A 298 -22.98 -1.88 -9.47
N PHE A 299 -23.30 -2.15 -8.18
CA PHE A 299 -24.66 -2.49 -7.75
C PHE A 299 -25.20 -1.63 -6.59
N ALA A 300 -24.38 -0.83 -5.91
CA ALA A 300 -24.89 0.09 -4.89
C ALA A 300 -25.36 1.40 -5.53
N THR A 301 -26.45 1.97 -5.00
CA THR A 301 -26.96 3.27 -5.40
C THR A 301 -27.17 4.13 -4.15
N PRO A 302 -26.32 5.13 -3.88
CA PRO A 302 -25.12 5.54 -4.64
C PRO A 302 -23.98 4.51 -4.56
N ALA A 303 -23.02 4.57 -5.49
CA ALA A 303 -21.78 3.78 -5.42
C ALA A 303 -20.93 4.29 -4.25
N VAL A 304 -20.78 3.49 -3.20
CA VAL A 304 -20.09 3.85 -1.95
C VAL A 304 -19.20 2.70 -1.50
N THR A 305 -18.13 3.03 -0.78
CA THR A 305 -17.23 2.03 -0.18
C THR A 305 -17.88 1.46 1.08
N TRP A 306 -17.74 0.15 1.31
CA TRP A 306 -18.33 -0.54 2.46
C TRP A 306 -17.40 -0.56 3.68
N HIS A 307 -16.11 -0.27 3.49
CA HIS A 307 -15.10 -0.16 4.52
C HIS A 307 -14.28 1.13 4.34
N LEU A 308 -13.51 1.49 5.37
CA LEU A 308 -12.54 2.58 5.27
C LEU A 308 -11.44 2.17 4.29
N LEU A 309 -11.26 2.92 3.21
CA LEU A 309 -10.11 2.73 2.33
C LEU A 309 -8.85 3.17 3.08
N SER A 310 -8.05 2.20 3.51
CA SER A 310 -6.67 2.43 3.94
C SER A 310 -5.74 2.32 2.74
N VAL A 311 -4.81 3.26 2.60
CA VAL A 311 -3.55 2.92 1.95
C VAL A 311 -2.74 2.22 3.03
N ASP A 312 -2.84 0.90 3.08
CA ASP A 312 -1.87 0.13 3.86
C ASP A 312 -0.50 0.33 3.21
N GLY A 313 0.43 0.83 4.02
CA GLY A 313 1.81 1.04 3.65
C GLY A 313 2.60 -0.27 3.67
N ASP A 314 2.05 -1.33 3.08
CA ASP A 314 2.75 -2.60 2.97
C ASP A 314 3.55 -2.63 1.66
N ASP A 315 4.88 -2.57 1.82
CA ASP A 315 5.94 -2.89 0.85
C ASP A 315 5.88 -2.22 -0.54
N TYR A 316 5.70 -0.90 -0.59
CA TYR A 316 6.04 -0.17 -1.81
C TYR A 316 7.55 -0.05 -1.95
N LEU A 317 8.12 -0.95 -2.76
CA LEU A 317 9.37 -0.67 -3.42
C LEU A 317 9.20 0.66 -4.19
N THR A 318 9.92 1.70 -3.78
CA THR A 318 10.10 2.94 -4.57
C THR A 318 10.38 2.60 -6.04
N VAL A 319 10.16 3.53 -6.98
CA VAL A 319 10.49 3.28 -8.40
C VAL A 319 11.91 2.70 -8.55
N ALA A 320 12.88 3.22 -7.79
CA ALA A 320 14.24 2.68 -7.74
C ALA A 320 14.32 1.22 -7.25
N GLN A 321 13.58 0.87 -6.20
CA GLN A 321 13.54 -0.51 -5.68
C GLN A 321 12.75 -1.47 -6.59
N SER A 322 11.71 -0.99 -7.27
CA SER A 322 10.95 -1.76 -8.25
C SER A 322 11.80 -2.05 -9.47
N LEU A 323 12.51 -1.03 -9.99
CA LEU A 323 13.50 -1.20 -11.05
C LEU A 323 14.59 -2.19 -10.62
N LYS A 324 15.13 -2.07 -9.41
CA LYS A 324 16.11 -3.01 -8.87
C LYS A 324 15.61 -4.46 -8.86
N ARG A 325 14.35 -4.68 -8.48
CA ARG A 325 13.74 -6.02 -8.44
C ARG A 325 13.62 -6.62 -9.84
N GLU A 326 13.28 -5.82 -10.83
CA GLU A 326 13.06 -6.25 -12.21
C GLU A 326 14.35 -6.39 -13.05
N PHE A 327 15.51 -6.06 -12.48
CA PHE A 327 16.81 -6.26 -13.14
C PHE A 327 17.12 -7.75 -13.35
N ASP A 328 17.54 -8.13 -14.55
CA ASP A 328 17.82 -9.51 -14.96
C ASP A 328 16.60 -10.47 -14.95
N SER A 329 15.39 -9.91 -15.10
CA SER A 329 14.15 -10.69 -15.19
C SER A 329 13.94 -11.30 -16.58
N THR A 330 13.78 -12.62 -16.66
CA THR A 330 13.52 -13.34 -17.92
C THR A 330 12.09 -13.20 -18.43
N GLU A 331 11.16 -12.70 -17.60
CA GLU A 331 9.72 -12.70 -17.93
C GLU A 331 9.24 -11.45 -18.67
N ILE A 332 9.87 -10.30 -18.39
CA ILE A 332 9.39 -8.99 -18.84
C ILE A 332 10.43 -8.18 -19.63
N SER A 333 11.67 -8.65 -19.69
CA SER A 333 12.74 -7.98 -20.44
C SER A 333 12.56 -8.14 -21.96
N ASP A 334 12.89 -7.08 -22.70
CA ASP A 334 12.78 -6.99 -24.16
C ASP A 334 14.16 -6.96 -24.87
N LEU A 335 15.25 -7.09 -24.11
CA LEU A 335 16.62 -7.18 -24.61
C LEU A 335 17.47 -8.08 -23.70
N LYS A 336 18.43 -8.80 -24.29
CA LYS A 336 19.46 -9.51 -23.53
C LYS A 336 20.88 -9.19 -24.04
N PHE A 337 21.82 -9.09 -23.10
CA PHE A 337 23.25 -9.01 -23.41
C PHE A 337 23.90 -10.38 -23.17
N LEU A 338 24.72 -10.83 -24.12
CA LEU A 338 25.54 -12.04 -23.97
C LEU A 338 26.98 -11.62 -23.67
N VAL A 339 27.45 -11.92 -22.46
CA VAL A 339 28.79 -11.58 -21.96
C VAL A 339 29.44 -12.83 -21.36
N ASP A 340 30.62 -13.21 -21.84
CA ASP A 340 31.31 -14.45 -21.43
C ASP A 340 30.42 -15.72 -21.47
N GLY A 341 29.53 -15.82 -22.46
CA GLY A 341 28.58 -16.92 -22.61
C GLY A 341 27.41 -16.91 -21.61
N LYS A 342 27.24 -15.84 -20.81
CA LYS A 342 26.13 -15.66 -19.88
C LYS A 342 25.21 -14.54 -20.35
N CYS A 343 23.90 -14.74 -20.19
CA CYS A 343 22.88 -13.75 -20.54
C CYS A 343 22.57 -12.82 -19.37
N ILE A 344 22.30 -11.54 -19.68
CA ILE A 344 21.77 -10.55 -18.75
C ILE A 344 20.53 -9.92 -19.38
N HIS A 345 19.37 -10.03 -18.72
CA HIS A 345 18.09 -9.57 -19.25
C HIS A 345 17.76 -8.15 -18.79
N VAL A 346 17.41 -7.27 -19.73
CA VAL A 346 17.26 -5.83 -19.49
C VAL A 346 16.15 -5.23 -20.35
N HIS A 347 15.80 -3.98 -20.04
CA HIS A 347 14.69 -3.25 -20.65
C HIS A 347 15.21 -2.12 -21.54
N LYS A 348 14.94 -2.17 -22.86
CA LYS A 348 15.36 -1.17 -23.86
C LYS A 348 14.96 0.24 -23.45
N ALA A 349 13.73 0.41 -22.96
CA ALA A 349 13.21 1.70 -22.51
C ALA A 349 14.10 2.34 -21.43
N LEU A 350 14.55 1.56 -20.45
CA LEU A 350 15.37 2.07 -19.36
C LEU A 350 16.77 2.46 -19.85
N LEU A 351 17.40 1.60 -20.66
CA LEU A 351 18.70 1.89 -21.24
C LEU A 351 18.68 3.16 -22.10
N LYS A 352 17.64 3.32 -22.94
CA LYS A 352 17.42 4.52 -23.75
C LYS A 352 17.21 5.76 -22.89
N ILE A 353 16.64 5.67 -21.68
CA ILE A 353 16.48 6.82 -20.78
C ILE A 353 17.81 7.16 -20.10
N ARG A 354 18.57 6.14 -19.70
CA ARG A 354 19.65 6.28 -18.71
C ARG A 354 21.05 6.37 -19.31
N CYS A 355 21.26 5.95 -20.55
CA CYS A 355 22.56 6.00 -21.21
C CYS A 355 22.43 6.55 -22.65
N GLU A 356 23.20 7.58 -22.97
CA GLU A 356 23.16 8.22 -24.30
C GLU A 356 23.66 7.28 -25.40
N HIS A 357 24.68 6.47 -25.11
CA HIS A 357 25.19 5.47 -26.05
C HIS A 357 24.12 4.44 -26.43
N PHE A 358 23.40 3.88 -25.45
CA PHE A 358 22.33 2.93 -25.74
C PHE A 358 21.12 3.59 -26.41
N ARG A 359 20.85 4.87 -26.14
CA ARG A 359 19.83 5.62 -26.86
C ARG A 359 20.13 5.69 -28.36
N ALA A 360 21.39 5.95 -28.74
CA ALA A 360 21.80 5.95 -30.14
C ALA A 360 21.75 4.52 -30.73
N LEU A 361 22.39 3.56 -30.07
CA LEU A 361 22.51 2.17 -30.55
C LEU A 361 21.13 1.50 -30.78
N LEU A 362 20.23 1.61 -29.80
CA LEU A 362 18.93 0.94 -29.83
C LEU A 362 17.87 1.68 -30.66
N ASN A 363 18.21 2.83 -31.26
CA ASN A 363 17.35 3.49 -32.25
C ASN A 363 17.69 3.05 -33.67
N GLU A 364 18.89 2.50 -33.89
CA GLU A 364 19.35 2.03 -35.20
C GLU A 364 19.22 0.50 -35.36
N THR A 365 19.07 -0.23 -34.26
CA THR A 365 19.08 -1.70 -34.24
C THR A 365 17.80 -2.27 -33.59
N ASP A 366 17.18 -3.25 -34.28
CA ASP A 366 16.02 -4.01 -33.78
C ASP A 366 16.42 -5.34 -33.12
N GLU A 367 17.72 -5.57 -32.91
CA GLU A 367 18.22 -6.82 -32.32
C GLU A 367 17.70 -7.03 -30.89
N GLU A 368 17.38 -8.29 -30.58
CA GLU A 368 16.95 -8.72 -29.24
C GLU A 368 18.13 -9.24 -28.40
N THR A 369 19.29 -9.48 -29.03
CA THR A 369 20.50 -9.99 -28.37
C THR A 369 21.71 -9.17 -28.81
N ILE A 370 22.48 -8.65 -27.85
CA ILE A 370 23.73 -7.92 -28.12
C ILE A 370 24.89 -8.67 -27.48
N GLU A 371 25.92 -8.97 -28.26
CA GLU A 371 27.13 -9.64 -27.75
C GLU A 371 28.18 -8.65 -27.29
N ILE A 372 28.76 -8.90 -26.12
CA ILE A 372 29.83 -8.08 -25.55
C ILE A 372 31.04 -8.98 -25.26
N HIS A 373 32.15 -8.66 -25.94
CA HIS A 373 33.41 -9.41 -25.84
C HIS A 373 34.52 -8.61 -25.13
N GLN A 374 34.28 -7.34 -24.82
CA GLN A 374 35.31 -6.40 -24.37
C GLN A 374 35.44 -6.29 -22.85
N PHE A 375 34.40 -6.71 -22.11
CA PHE A 375 34.31 -6.57 -20.67
C PHE A 375 33.88 -7.89 -20.05
N SER A 376 34.35 -8.16 -18.83
CA SER A 376 33.94 -9.36 -18.10
C SER A 376 32.47 -9.27 -17.70
N TYR A 377 31.83 -10.43 -17.54
CA TYR A 377 30.45 -10.53 -17.08
C TYR A 377 30.19 -9.73 -15.79
N LEU A 378 31.09 -9.80 -14.80
CA LEU A 378 30.91 -9.11 -13.51
C LEU A 378 30.87 -7.58 -13.68
N VAL A 379 31.79 -7.04 -14.47
CA VAL A 379 31.89 -5.60 -14.72
C VAL A 379 30.69 -5.11 -15.52
N TYR A 380 30.31 -5.84 -16.58
CA TYR A 380 29.21 -5.43 -17.45
C TYR A 380 27.85 -5.56 -16.75
N ARG A 381 27.65 -6.61 -15.94
CA ARG A 381 26.45 -6.75 -15.11
C ARG A 381 26.32 -5.61 -14.10
N ALA A 382 27.40 -5.23 -13.44
CA ALA A 382 27.38 -4.12 -12.48
C ALA A 382 27.08 -2.77 -13.16
N PHE A 383 27.56 -2.57 -14.39
CA PHE A 383 27.20 -1.40 -15.19
C PHE A 383 25.70 -1.36 -15.49
N LEU A 384 25.14 -2.46 -15.98
CA LEU A 384 23.71 -2.52 -16.26
C LEU A 384 22.89 -2.35 -14.98
N GLU A 385 23.29 -2.96 -13.86
CA GLU A 385 22.62 -2.78 -12.56
C GLU A 385 22.66 -1.31 -12.12
N TYR A 386 23.79 -0.61 -12.30
CA TYR A 386 23.90 0.83 -12.03
C TYR A 386 22.88 1.66 -12.82
N LEU A 387 22.60 1.32 -14.08
CA LEU A 387 21.60 2.03 -14.87
C LEU A 387 20.19 1.92 -14.27
N TYR A 388 19.90 0.81 -13.58
CA TYR A 388 18.65 0.55 -12.85
C TYR A 388 18.61 1.19 -11.47
N THR A 389 19.72 1.17 -10.73
CA THR A 389 19.70 1.42 -9.28
C THR A 389 20.43 2.70 -8.85
N ASP A 390 21.21 3.33 -9.73
CA ASP A 390 22.14 4.42 -9.38
C ASP A 390 23.21 4.02 -8.35
N THR A 391 23.38 2.73 -8.06
CA THR A 391 24.35 2.22 -7.08
C THR A 391 25.35 1.26 -7.71
N ILE A 392 26.57 1.23 -7.16
CA ILE A 392 27.62 0.27 -7.52
C ILE A 392 27.77 -0.69 -6.35
N ASN A 393 27.75 -1.99 -6.65
CA ASN A 393 27.95 -3.04 -5.65
C ASN A 393 29.07 -3.98 -6.11
N LEU A 394 30.29 -3.46 -6.14
CA LEU A 394 31.51 -4.18 -6.52
C LEU A 394 32.62 -3.90 -5.50
N PRO A 395 33.53 -4.87 -5.29
CA PRO A 395 34.75 -4.60 -4.55
C PRO A 395 35.62 -3.56 -5.29
N PRO A 396 36.48 -2.82 -4.57
CA PRO A 396 37.33 -1.76 -5.16
C PRO A 396 38.17 -2.21 -6.35
N GLU A 397 38.62 -3.48 -6.34
CA GLU A 397 39.44 -4.06 -7.40
C GLU A 397 38.64 -4.25 -8.70
N ASP A 398 37.40 -4.74 -8.60
CA ASP A 398 36.51 -4.89 -9.77
C ASP A 398 35.92 -3.55 -10.23
N ALA A 399 35.82 -2.55 -9.34
CA ALA A 399 35.40 -1.20 -9.68
C ALA A 399 36.36 -0.50 -10.66
N ILE A 400 37.60 -0.98 -10.80
CA ILE A 400 38.55 -0.54 -11.83
C ILE A 400 38.00 -0.85 -13.23
N GLY A 401 37.50 -2.07 -13.46
CA GLY A 401 36.92 -2.45 -14.74
C GLY A 401 35.68 -1.62 -15.07
N LEU A 402 34.90 -1.28 -14.04
CA LEU A 402 33.73 -0.40 -14.20
C LEU A 402 34.13 1.05 -14.51
N LEU A 403 35.27 1.52 -14.00
CA LEU A 403 35.82 2.85 -14.32
C LEU A 403 36.25 2.96 -15.79
N ASP A 404 36.83 1.90 -16.35
CA ASP A 404 37.16 1.77 -17.77
C ASP A 404 35.90 1.90 -18.63
N LEU A 405 34.90 1.08 -18.29
CA LEU A 405 33.60 1.06 -18.96
C LEU A 405 32.89 2.42 -18.86
N ALA A 406 32.92 3.08 -17.69
CA ALA A 406 32.36 4.42 -17.51
C ALA A 406 33.04 5.45 -18.41
N THR A 407 34.35 5.32 -18.62
CA THR A 407 35.12 6.19 -19.52
C THR A 407 34.78 5.90 -20.98
N TYR A 408 34.65 4.62 -21.34
CA TYR A 408 34.26 4.16 -22.67
C TYR A 408 32.89 4.70 -23.09
N TYR A 409 31.87 4.55 -22.25
CA TYR A 409 30.52 5.06 -22.51
C TYR A 409 30.31 6.54 -22.13
N ARG A 410 31.36 7.24 -21.67
CA ARG A 410 31.35 8.66 -21.27
C ARG A 410 30.36 8.99 -20.13
N GLU A 411 30.09 8.02 -19.25
CA GLU A 411 29.20 8.16 -18.09
C GLU A 411 29.90 8.85 -16.91
N SER A 412 29.87 10.18 -16.90
CA SER A 412 30.60 11.02 -15.93
C SER A 412 30.17 10.82 -14.47
N ARG A 413 28.89 10.48 -14.22
CA ARG A 413 28.38 10.21 -12.88
C ARG A 413 28.88 8.87 -12.34
N LEU A 414 28.84 7.83 -13.18
CA LEU A 414 29.39 6.52 -12.84
C LEU A 414 30.89 6.61 -12.57
N LYS A 415 31.63 7.37 -13.39
CA LYS A 415 33.07 7.61 -13.20
C LYS A 415 33.40 8.15 -11.80
N ARG A 416 32.64 9.16 -11.33
CA ARG A 416 32.81 9.72 -9.97
C ARG A 416 32.47 8.69 -8.88
N LEU A 417 31.40 7.94 -9.06
CA LEU A 417 30.96 6.93 -8.08
C LEU A 417 31.96 5.77 -7.95
N CYS A 418 32.57 5.33 -9.07
CA CYS A 418 33.67 4.36 -9.05
C CYS A 418 34.87 4.90 -8.26
N GLN A 419 35.30 6.15 -8.53
CA GLN A 419 36.42 6.78 -7.82
C GLN A 419 36.15 6.90 -6.31
N GLU A 420 34.93 7.26 -5.90
CA GLU A 420 34.57 7.31 -4.47
C GLU A 420 34.56 5.93 -3.82
N THR A 421 34.04 4.92 -4.52
CA THR A 421 34.02 3.53 -4.03
C THR A 421 35.44 3.01 -3.83
N ILE A 422 36.34 3.28 -4.77
CA ILE A 422 37.75 2.92 -4.67
C ILE A 422 38.42 3.65 -3.50
N LYS A 423 38.19 4.96 -3.34
CA LYS A 423 38.76 5.75 -2.23
C LYS A 423 38.34 5.22 -0.85
N ARG A 424 37.10 4.75 -0.72
CA ARG A 424 36.57 4.22 0.56
C ARG A 424 37.08 2.81 0.89
N GLY A 425 37.44 2.02 -0.12
CA GLY A 425 37.85 0.62 0.05
C GLY A 425 39.36 0.37 -0.11
N ILE A 426 40.17 1.44 -0.11
CA ILE A 426 41.63 1.29 -0.15
C ILE A 426 42.15 0.66 1.15
N THR A 427 43.05 -0.30 1.00
CA THR A 427 43.77 -1.00 2.08
C THR A 427 45.25 -1.05 1.75
N GLU A 428 46.08 -1.42 2.72
CA GLU A 428 47.53 -1.57 2.49
C GLU A 428 47.83 -2.62 1.42
N GLU A 429 47.02 -3.69 1.34
CA GLU A 429 47.17 -4.79 0.38
C GLU A 429 46.82 -4.41 -1.07
N ASN A 430 45.81 -3.54 -1.29
CA ASN A 430 45.34 -3.17 -2.62
C ASN A 430 45.78 -1.76 -3.07
N ALA A 431 46.49 -1.00 -2.24
CA ALA A 431 46.84 0.39 -2.54
C ALA A 431 47.64 0.56 -3.85
N ILE A 432 48.56 -0.37 -4.14
CA ILE A 432 49.38 -0.33 -5.34
C ILE A 432 48.59 -0.69 -6.61
N THR A 433 47.73 -1.70 -6.55
CA THR A 433 46.90 -2.08 -7.69
C THR A 433 45.94 -0.95 -8.04
N LEU A 434 45.36 -0.29 -7.04
CA LEU A 434 44.52 0.89 -7.21
C LEU A 434 45.29 2.11 -7.75
N LEU A 435 46.53 2.33 -7.30
CA LEU A 435 47.39 3.41 -7.83
C LEU A 435 47.73 3.18 -9.30
N SER A 436 48.10 1.96 -9.67
CA SER A 436 48.39 1.58 -11.05
C SER A 436 47.18 1.81 -11.96
N ALA A 437 46.00 1.40 -11.50
CA ALA A 437 44.74 1.66 -12.20
C ALA A 437 44.45 3.16 -12.35
N ALA A 438 44.64 3.96 -11.30
CA ALA A 438 44.40 5.39 -11.36
C ALA A 438 45.28 6.09 -12.41
N VAL A 439 46.54 5.67 -12.55
CA VAL A 439 47.46 6.16 -13.59
C VAL A 439 47.00 5.70 -14.97
N LYS A 440 46.69 4.41 -15.13
CA LYS A 440 46.23 3.82 -16.40
C LYS A 440 45.00 4.53 -16.97
N TYR A 441 44.06 4.92 -16.11
CA TYR A 441 42.80 5.55 -16.49
C TYR A 441 42.81 7.09 -16.40
N GLU A 442 43.99 7.70 -16.24
CA GLU A 442 44.19 9.15 -16.11
C GLU A 442 43.29 9.82 -15.03
N ALA A 443 43.00 9.08 -13.96
CA ALA A 443 42.16 9.53 -12.86
C ALA A 443 42.97 10.32 -11.83
N ARG A 444 43.35 11.57 -12.16
CA ARG A 444 44.27 12.41 -11.35
C ARG A 444 43.91 12.50 -9.86
N ASP A 445 42.63 12.73 -9.54
CA ASP A 445 42.15 12.86 -8.16
C ASP A 445 42.20 11.54 -7.38
N LEU A 446 42.15 10.41 -8.08
CA LEU A 446 42.30 9.08 -7.50
C LEU A 446 43.77 8.74 -7.35
N GLU A 447 44.59 9.05 -8.35
CA GLU A 447 46.04 8.85 -8.34
C GLU A 447 46.67 9.59 -7.16
N GLU A 448 46.35 10.87 -6.96
CA GLU A 448 46.90 11.65 -5.86
C GLU A 448 46.49 11.07 -4.49
N PHE A 449 45.25 10.61 -4.36
CA PHE A 449 44.76 9.99 -3.14
C PHE A 449 45.46 8.66 -2.84
N CYS A 450 45.49 7.73 -3.81
CA CYS A 450 46.18 6.45 -3.68
C CYS A 450 47.66 6.66 -3.37
N PHE A 451 48.31 7.62 -4.03
CA PHE A 451 49.71 7.95 -3.77
C PHE A 451 49.94 8.44 -2.33
N LYS A 452 49.12 9.37 -1.82
CA LYS A 452 49.22 9.82 -0.43
C LYS A 452 48.99 8.69 0.57
N PHE A 453 48.01 7.83 0.31
CA PHE A 453 47.76 6.64 1.14
C PHE A 453 48.99 5.73 1.17
N CYS A 454 49.58 5.42 0.01
CA CYS A 454 50.79 4.60 -0.08
C CYS A 454 51.97 5.19 0.69
N VAL A 455 52.16 6.51 0.64
CA VAL A 455 53.25 7.18 1.37
C VAL A 455 53.02 7.17 2.88
N ASN A 456 51.78 7.36 3.34
CA ASN A 456 51.45 7.33 4.77
C ASN A 456 51.61 5.93 5.39
N HIS A 457 51.36 4.89 4.59
CA HIS A 457 51.45 3.47 4.99
C HIS A 457 52.66 2.77 4.36
N LEU A 458 53.72 3.51 4.04
CA LEU A 458 54.83 3.04 3.20
C LEU A 458 55.46 1.73 3.70
N THR A 459 55.65 1.58 5.01
CA THR A 459 56.24 0.39 5.61
C THR A 459 55.44 -0.88 5.32
N ALA A 460 54.11 -0.81 5.39
CA ALA A 460 53.25 -1.97 5.13
C ALA A 460 53.08 -2.21 3.62
N VAL A 461 52.86 -1.13 2.86
CA VAL A 461 52.64 -1.19 1.41
C VAL A 461 53.86 -1.76 0.66
N THR A 462 55.08 -1.41 1.09
CA THR A 462 56.32 -1.93 0.46
C THR A 462 56.58 -3.42 0.71
N GLN A 463 55.89 -4.02 1.68
CA GLN A 463 55.97 -5.46 1.98
C GLN A 463 54.93 -6.27 1.20
N THR A 464 54.03 -5.62 0.45
CA THR A 464 52.99 -6.30 -0.33
C THR A 464 53.52 -6.87 -1.64
N GLN A 465 52.92 -7.97 -2.10
CA GLN A 465 53.24 -8.57 -3.40
C GLN A 465 52.95 -7.60 -4.55
N ALA A 466 51.89 -6.81 -4.45
CA ALA A 466 51.54 -5.81 -5.46
C ALA A 466 52.62 -4.73 -5.64
N PHE A 467 53.35 -4.36 -4.58
CA PHE A 467 54.49 -3.44 -4.69
C PHE A 467 55.69 -4.09 -5.36
N ALA A 468 55.94 -5.38 -5.07
CA ALA A 468 57.02 -6.14 -5.71
C ALA A 468 56.79 -6.32 -7.22
N ASP A 469 55.53 -6.50 -7.63
CA ASP A 469 55.11 -6.70 -9.02
C ASP A 469 54.83 -5.37 -9.76
N MET A 470 55.19 -4.23 -9.16
CA MET A 470 54.93 -2.91 -9.73
C MET A 470 55.75 -2.68 -11.02
N ASP A 471 55.11 -2.11 -12.03
CA ASP A 471 55.77 -1.72 -13.28
C ASP A 471 56.96 -0.77 -13.05
N HIS A 472 58.03 -0.94 -13.83
CA HIS A 472 59.32 -0.29 -13.59
C HIS A 472 59.24 1.24 -13.74
N ASP A 473 58.40 1.75 -14.64
CA ASP A 473 58.20 3.20 -14.82
C ASP A 473 57.32 3.77 -13.71
N LEU A 474 56.28 3.03 -13.31
CA LEU A 474 55.42 3.41 -12.19
C LEU A 474 56.21 3.45 -10.87
N LEU A 475 57.08 2.47 -10.62
CA LEU A 475 57.94 2.40 -9.44
C LEU A 475 58.93 3.57 -9.38
N LYS A 476 59.60 3.88 -10.50
CA LYS A 476 60.53 5.00 -10.59
C LYS A 476 59.84 6.33 -10.32
N ASN A 477 58.65 6.53 -10.90
CA ASN A 477 57.83 7.71 -10.67
C ASN A 477 57.35 7.79 -9.22
N PHE A 478 56.93 6.66 -8.64
CA PHE A 478 56.51 6.56 -7.25
C PHE A 478 57.64 6.97 -6.30
N ILE A 479 58.83 6.39 -6.43
CA ILE A 479 60.00 6.70 -5.59
C ILE A 479 60.42 8.17 -5.76
N SER A 480 60.45 8.69 -7.00
CA SER A 480 60.78 10.08 -7.25
C SER A 480 59.76 11.06 -6.66
N LYS A 481 58.47 10.69 -6.62
CA LYS A 481 57.40 11.53 -6.05
C LYS A 481 57.41 11.43 -4.52
N ALA A 482 57.68 10.24 -3.96
CA ALA A 482 57.76 9.98 -2.53
C ALA A 482 58.97 10.69 -1.88
N SER A 483 60.11 10.75 -2.56
CA SER A 483 61.29 11.49 -2.09
C SER A 483 61.03 12.98 -1.96
N ARG A 484 60.28 13.58 -2.91
CA ARG A 484 59.85 14.99 -2.85
C ARG A 484 58.85 15.26 -1.72
N HIS A 485 58.08 14.25 -1.32
CA HIS A 485 57.17 14.32 -0.16
C HIS A 485 57.85 14.02 1.18
N GLY A 486 59.17 13.83 1.20
CA GLY A 486 59.92 13.63 2.45
C GLY A 486 59.76 12.25 3.07
N ALA A 487 59.20 11.27 2.33
CA ALA A 487 58.92 9.93 2.81
C ALA A 487 60.18 9.14 3.27
N PHE A 488 61.37 9.58 2.86
CA PHE A 488 62.65 8.95 3.19
C PHE A 488 63.55 9.81 4.09
N LYS A 489 63.02 10.89 4.70
CA LYS A 489 63.78 11.66 5.70
C LYS A 489 63.68 10.94 7.04
N SER A 490 64.83 10.51 7.56
CA SER A 490 65.03 9.90 8.89
C SER A 490 64.75 10.86 10.03
#